data_AF-A0A960PR86-F1
#
_entry.id   AF-A0A960PR86-F1
#
_cell.length_a   1.000
_cell.length_b   1.000
_cell.length_c   1.000
_cell.angle_alpha   90.00
_cell.angle_beta   90.00
_cell.angle_gamma   90.00
#
_symmetry.space_group_name_H-M   'P 1'
#
loop_
_entity.id
_entity.type
_entity.pdbx_description
1 polymer ?
#
loop_
_entity_poly.entity_id
_entity_poly.type
_entity_poly.pdbx_seq_one_letter_code
_entity_poly.pdbx_strand_id
1 'polypeptide(L)'
;RPAVLDVATGGVLELSGELAGCTQAEVGGQRVPLADGSAGDLSVVRFGAFEASGTFDLHLLCADGTRRLPGLRVELADREMAYPLLLGHTLPSGLLGLVIASLLAAFMSTIDTHTNWGASYLVQDVYRRFLKPVASEEHYLAVSRWAIVLIAILAGLTSLFIGNIAAVWRFLITLGAGLGSVAAARWYWARVTPHAEFAALGMTTLVAVGLEVVDAPTFLGTSNPFFVGDIAPWTKILLVAGASLAAWVTVALAGPRNPEETLRTFARRVRPAGPSFRPYQEVPPESLRPMALRFLAGVVVVFAPLAGIGDLLLGSPLRGLLSLALAAGMLAWILREPGPSTSSKPPAV
;
A
#
# COMPACT_ATOMS: atom_id res chain seq x y z
N ARG A 1 -20.16 17.29 25.27
CA ARG A 1 -19.77 16.25 24.28
C ARG A 1 -18.36 15.77 24.63
N PRO A 2 -17.97 14.51 24.38
CA PRO A 2 -16.56 14.15 24.55
C PRO A 2 -15.77 15.00 23.56
N ALA A 3 -15.01 15.94 24.10
CA ALA A 3 -14.19 16.83 23.30
C ALA A 3 -12.89 16.09 22.98
N VAL A 4 -12.45 16.20 21.73
CA VAL A 4 -11.18 15.63 21.28
C VAL A 4 -10.18 16.78 21.20
N LEU A 5 -9.07 16.65 21.92
CA LEU A 5 -7.94 17.57 21.85
C LEU A 5 -6.85 16.94 20.99
N ASP A 6 -6.13 17.76 20.22
CA ASP A 6 -4.99 17.31 19.44
C ASP A 6 -3.77 17.18 20.35
N VAL A 7 -3.11 16.02 20.31
CA VAL A 7 -1.84 15.80 21.03
C VAL A 7 -0.77 16.79 20.56
N ALA A 8 -0.71 17.11 19.27
CA ALA A 8 0.38 17.92 18.71
C ALA A 8 0.16 19.42 18.86
N THR A 9 -1.08 19.89 18.73
CA THR A 9 -1.39 21.33 18.72
C THR A 9 -2.21 21.78 19.93
N GLY A 10 -2.68 20.84 20.74
CA GLY A 10 -3.59 21.09 21.86
C GLY A 10 -5.02 21.30 21.39
N GLY A 11 -5.71 22.26 22.00
CA GLY A 11 -7.06 22.60 21.57
C GLY A 11 -7.81 23.44 22.57
N VAL A 12 -9.02 23.82 22.17
CA VAL A 12 -9.90 24.67 22.96
C VAL A 12 -11.08 23.85 23.46
N LEU A 13 -11.27 23.86 24.77
CA LEU A 13 -12.42 23.26 25.43
C LEU A 13 -13.36 24.37 25.89
N GLU A 14 -14.61 24.29 25.45
CA GLU A 14 -15.69 25.11 25.97
C GLU A 14 -16.43 24.31 27.04
N LEU A 15 -16.39 24.80 28.27
CA LEU A 15 -17.07 24.24 29.41
C LEU A 15 -18.29 25.11 29.72
N SER A 16 -19.44 24.48 29.94
CA SER A 16 -20.69 25.15 30.32
C SER A 16 -21.24 24.59 31.63
N GLY A 17 -21.78 25.45 32.49
CA GLY A 17 -22.38 25.10 33.79
C GLY A 17 -21.83 25.91 34.98
N GLU A 18 -22.20 25.54 36.21
CA GLU A 18 -21.75 26.20 37.44
C GLU A 18 -20.26 25.94 37.73
N LEU A 19 -19.40 26.75 37.13
CA LEU A 19 -17.93 26.73 37.30
C LEU A 19 -17.46 27.76 38.35
N ALA A 20 -18.38 28.32 39.13
CA ALA A 20 -18.08 29.32 40.15
C ALA A 20 -17.04 28.82 41.15
N GLY A 21 -15.94 29.56 41.30
CA GLY A 21 -14.84 29.23 42.20
C GLY A 21 -13.74 28.35 41.59
N CYS A 22 -13.86 27.93 40.33
CA CYS A 22 -12.82 27.19 39.60
C CYS A 22 -11.86 28.15 38.89
N THR A 23 -10.55 28.00 39.10
CA THR A 23 -9.53 28.93 38.55
C THR A 23 -8.62 28.29 37.51
N GLN A 24 -8.41 26.97 37.60
CA GLN A 24 -7.53 26.23 36.69
C GLN A 24 -8.16 24.91 36.26
N ALA A 25 -7.73 24.43 35.10
CA ALA A 25 -8.03 23.10 34.60
C ALA A 25 -6.73 22.32 34.39
N GLU A 26 -6.74 21.03 34.68
CA GLU A 26 -5.61 20.12 34.55
C GLU A 26 -6.00 18.89 33.71
N VAL A 27 -5.19 18.58 32.69
CA VAL A 27 -5.33 17.39 31.83
C VAL A 27 -3.93 16.86 31.54
N GLY A 28 -3.70 15.56 31.76
CA GLY A 28 -2.44 14.91 31.38
C GLY A 28 -1.19 15.57 32.00
N GLY A 29 -1.31 16.17 33.18
CA GLY A 29 -0.23 16.90 33.87
C GLY A 29 -0.06 18.37 33.45
N GLN A 30 -0.76 18.84 32.41
CA GLN A 30 -0.75 20.25 32.01
C GLN A 30 -1.82 21.04 32.77
N ARG A 31 -1.42 22.09 33.50
CA ARG A 31 -2.32 23.05 34.16
C ARG A 31 -2.46 24.33 33.35
N VAL A 32 -3.71 24.75 33.12
CA VAL A 32 -4.04 25.94 32.33
C VAL A 32 -5.14 26.76 33.04
N PRO A 33 -5.09 28.09 32.95
CA PRO A 33 -6.12 28.94 33.56
C PRO A 33 -7.46 28.79 32.83
N LEU A 34 -8.56 28.88 33.59
CA LEU A 34 -9.90 29.06 33.03
C LEU A 34 -10.03 30.52 32.61
N ALA A 35 -10.31 30.77 31.32
CA ALA A 35 -10.66 32.10 30.85
C ALA A 35 -12.19 32.23 30.80
N ASP A 36 -12.73 33.29 31.41
CA ASP A 36 -14.16 33.58 31.32
C ASP A 36 -14.53 33.94 29.88
N GLY A 37 -15.50 33.22 29.32
CA GLY A 37 -16.08 33.49 28.02
C GLY A 37 -16.96 34.73 28.07
N SER A 38 -17.18 35.35 26.91
CA SER A 38 -17.96 36.59 26.76
C SER A 38 -19.45 36.49 27.13
N ALA A 39 -19.93 35.31 27.55
CA ALA A 39 -21.26 35.05 28.09
C ALA A 39 -21.11 34.27 29.39
N GLY A 40 -21.59 34.83 30.51
CA GLY A 40 -21.22 34.50 31.90
C GLY A 40 -21.44 33.07 32.44
N ASP A 41 -21.75 32.09 31.59
CA ASP A 41 -21.88 30.66 31.93
C ASP A 41 -20.91 29.75 31.15
N LEU A 42 -20.04 30.33 30.32
CA LEU A 42 -19.11 29.60 29.46
C LEU A 42 -17.66 29.93 29.83
N SER A 43 -16.88 28.92 30.23
CA SER A 43 -15.44 29.08 30.43
C SER A 43 -14.67 28.39 29.31
N VAL A 44 -13.68 29.07 28.77
CA VAL A 44 -12.82 28.59 27.69
C VAL A 44 -11.48 28.17 28.27
N VAL A 45 -11.07 26.93 28.00
CA VAL A 45 -9.77 26.41 28.40
C VAL A 45 -8.96 26.11 27.15
N ARG A 46 -7.73 26.65 27.08
CA ARG A 46 -6.81 26.39 25.97
C ARG A 46 -5.65 25.53 26.45
N PHE A 47 -5.57 24.32 25.91
CA PHE A 47 -4.45 23.42 26.15
C PHE A 47 -3.41 23.55 25.04
N GLY A 48 -2.16 23.27 25.40
CA GLY A 48 -1.05 23.17 24.44
C GLY A 48 -0.86 21.74 23.98
N ALA A 49 0.27 21.45 23.35
CA ALA A 49 0.64 20.08 23.00
C ALA A 49 0.73 19.19 24.26
N PHE A 50 0.35 17.93 24.10
CA PHE A 50 0.39 16.92 25.15
C PHE A 50 1.52 15.92 24.88
N GLU A 51 2.14 15.40 25.95
CA GLU A 51 3.23 14.41 25.83
C GLU A 51 2.73 13.01 25.43
N ALA A 52 1.45 12.70 25.66
CA ALA A 52 0.87 11.39 25.39
C ALA A 52 -0.57 11.48 24.89
N SER A 53 -0.91 10.60 23.95
CA SER A 53 -2.30 10.36 23.53
C SER A 53 -3.00 9.39 24.49
N GLY A 54 -4.27 9.60 24.76
CA GLY A 54 -5.04 8.72 25.63
C GLY A 54 -6.39 9.30 26.02
N THR A 55 -7.10 8.54 26.85
CA THR A 55 -8.27 9.07 27.56
C THR A 55 -7.79 9.59 28.90
N PHE A 56 -7.98 10.89 29.11
CA PHE A 56 -7.61 11.58 30.34
C PHE A 56 -8.87 12.03 31.08
N ASP A 57 -8.70 12.24 32.38
CA ASP A 57 -9.66 12.97 33.17
C ASP A 57 -9.31 14.45 33.14
N LEU A 58 -10.32 15.29 32.94
CA LEU A 58 -10.20 16.73 33.13
C LEU A 58 -10.47 17.04 34.60
N HIS A 59 -9.47 17.60 35.27
CA HIS A 59 -9.58 18.04 36.66
C HIS A 59 -9.74 19.56 36.70
N LEU A 60 -10.86 20.04 37.23
CA LEU A 60 -11.07 21.45 37.51
C LEU A 60 -10.64 21.73 38.95
N LEU A 61 -9.70 22.65 39.12
CA LEU A 61 -9.18 23.07 40.42
C LEU A 61 -10.01 24.27 40.90
N CYS A 62 -10.82 24.03 41.93
CA CYS A 62 -11.77 24.99 42.47
C CYS A 62 -11.51 25.24 43.96
N ALA A 63 -12.01 26.36 44.48
CA ALA A 63 -11.81 26.76 45.89
C ALA A 63 -12.42 25.76 46.89
N ASP A 64 -13.47 25.05 46.50
CA ASP A 64 -14.18 24.01 47.26
C ASP A 64 -13.60 22.59 47.06
N GLY A 65 -12.62 22.42 46.15
CA GLY A 65 -11.96 21.15 45.86
C GLY A 65 -11.75 20.90 44.36
N THR A 66 -11.36 19.67 44.03
CA THR A 66 -11.12 19.27 42.63
C THR A 66 -12.34 18.55 42.06
N ARG A 67 -12.89 19.05 40.95
CA ARG A 67 -13.98 18.39 40.22
C ARG A 67 -13.41 17.58 39.05
N ARG A 68 -13.84 16.33 38.90
CA ARG A 68 -13.36 15.41 37.86
C ARG A 68 -14.41 15.24 36.75
N LEU A 69 -13.99 15.47 35.52
CA LEU A 69 -14.78 15.23 34.31
C LEU A 69 -14.10 14.12 33.49
N PRO A 70 -14.63 12.88 33.53
CA PRO A 70 -14.02 11.75 32.84
C PRO A 70 -14.28 11.76 31.33
N GLY A 71 -13.40 11.10 30.58
CA GLY A 71 -13.64 10.76 29.17
C GLY A 71 -13.18 11.81 28.15
N LEU A 72 -12.23 12.68 28.52
CA LEU A 72 -11.59 13.57 27.56
C LEU A 72 -10.59 12.79 26.72
N ARG A 73 -10.76 12.78 25.39
CA ARG A 73 -9.84 12.07 24.48
C ARG A 73 -8.81 13.05 23.94
N VAL A 74 -7.55 12.76 24.17
CA VAL A 74 -6.41 13.50 23.60
C VAL A 74 -5.80 12.57 22.56
N GLU A 75 -6.01 12.88 21.29
CA GLU A 75 -5.58 12.06 20.16
C GLU A 75 -4.87 12.91 19.13
N LEU A 76 -3.92 12.34 18.40
CA LEU A 76 -3.27 13.05 17.32
C LEU A 76 -4.29 13.29 16.20
N ALA A 77 -4.56 14.56 15.88
CA ALA A 77 -5.57 14.91 14.88
C ALA A 77 -5.24 14.33 13.51
N ASP A 78 -3.96 14.43 13.13
CA ASP A 78 -3.39 13.75 11.98
C ASP A 78 -2.49 12.59 12.44
N ARG A 79 -2.99 11.36 12.31
CA ARG A 79 -2.24 10.15 12.69
C ARG A 79 -0.95 9.96 11.90
N GLU A 80 -0.84 10.56 10.72
CA GLU A 80 0.36 10.45 9.87
C GLU A 80 1.54 11.25 10.44
N MET A 81 1.25 12.27 11.27
CA MET A 81 2.26 13.07 11.96
C MET A 81 2.92 12.34 13.14
N ALA A 82 2.41 11.18 13.56
CA ALA A 82 2.92 10.47 14.73
C ALA A 82 4.41 10.12 14.59
N TYR A 83 4.80 9.62 13.42
CA TYR A 83 6.17 9.20 13.16
C TYR A 83 7.15 10.39 13.06
N PRO A 84 6.88 11.44 12.27
CA PRO A 84 7.72 12.65 12.26
C PRO A 84 7.91 13.28 13.66
N LEU A 85 6.85 13.39 14.45
CA LEU A 85 6.92 13.95 15.80
C LEU A 85 7.77 13.08 16.73
N LEU A 86 7.59 11.76 16.68
CA LEU A 86 8.40 10.82 17.45
C LEU A 86 9.88 10.96 17.12
N LEU A 87 10.24 11.05 15.83
CA LEU A 87 11.63 11.21 15.41
C LEU A 87 12.24 12.51 15.94
N GLY A 88 11.51 13.64 15.83
CA GLY A 88 11.97 14.93 16.32
C GLY A 88 12.17 14.98 17.83
N HIS A 89 11.35 14.25 18.58
CA HIS A 89 11.46 14.18 20.04
C HIS A 89 12.55 13.20 20.52
N THR A 90 12.77 12.09 19.81
CA THR A 90 13.61 10.99 20.31
C THR A 90 15.04 11.01 19.79
N LEU A 91 15.32 11.60 18.63
CA LEU A 91 16.62 11.51 17.98
C LEU A 91 17.47 12.77 18.17
N PRO A 92 18.79 12.64 18.42
CA PRO A 92 19.71 13.76 18.38
C PRO A 92 19.87 14.27 16.94
N SER A 93 20.28 15.53 16.78
CA SER A 93 20.32 16.25 15.50
C SER A 93 21.03 15.50 14.36
N GLY A 94 22.15 14.82 14.63
CA GLY A 94 22.87 14.03 13.63
C GLY A 94 22.08 12.80 13.13
N LEU A 95 21.49 12.03 14.06
CA LEU A 95 20.67 10.86 13.70
C LEU A 95 19.34 11.27 13.08
N LEU A 96 18.74 12.37 13.56
CA LEU A 96 17.53 12.94 12.98
C LEU A 96 17.76 13.31 11.51
N GLY A 97 18.88 13.99 11.21
CA GLY A 97 19.26 14.33 9.83
C GLY A 97 19.45 13.08 8.95
N LEU A 98 20.08 12.03 9.47
CA LEU A 98 20.27 10.76 8.76
C LEU A 98 18.94 10.07 8.44
N VAL A 99 18.00 10.04 9.39
CA VAL A 99 16.68 9.44 9.18
C VAL A 99 15.85 10.25 8.19
N ILE A 100 15.86 11.58 8.29
CA ILE A 100 15.16 12.43 7.30
C ILE A 100 15.73 12.20 5.90
N ALA A 101 17.06 12.13 5.76
CA ALA A 101 17.70 11.84 4.49
C ALA A 101 17.32 10.46 3.94
N SER A 102 17.25 9.42 4.79
CA SER A 102 16.86 8.08 4.35
C SER A 102 15.39 8.00 3.94
N LEU A 103 14.49 8.71 4.62
CA LEU A 103 13.08 8.82 4.25
C LEU A 103 12.92 9.53 2.91
N LEU A 104 13.65 10.63 2.67
CA LEU A 104 13.67 11.31 1.38
C LEU A 104 14.22 10.41 0.27
N ALA A 105 15.29 9.66 0.55
CA ALA A 105 15.85 8.71 -0.40
C ALA A 105 14.86 7.58 -0.76
N ALA A 106 14.16 7.03 0.23
CA ALA A 106 13.13 6.00 0.03
C ALA A 106 11.90 6.54 -0.73
N PHE A 107 11.52 7.79 -0.48
CA PHE A 107 10.49 8.48 -1.25
C PHE A 107 10.90 8.70 -2.71
N MET A 108 12.12 9.20 -2.93
CA MET A 108 12.67 9.42 -4.27
C MET A 108 12.79 8.12 -5.06
N SER A 109 13.21 7.01 -4.45
CA SER A 109 13.29 5.71 -5.14
C SER A 109 11.91 5.21 -5.58
N THR A 110 10.87 5.50 -4.79
CA THR A 110 9.49 5.16 -5.13
C THR A 110 8.97 6.02 -6.29
N ILE A 111 9.19 7.34 -6.25
CA ILE A 111 8.81 8.25 -7.35
C ILE A 111 9.52 7.88 -8.64
N ASP A 112 10.84 7.66 -8.58
CA ASP A 112 11.65 7.27 -9.73
C ASP A 112 11.11 5.99 -10.37
N THR A 113 10.86 4.95 -9.56
CA THR A 113 10.30 3.69 -10.05
C THR A 113 8.95 3.88 -10.76
N HIS A 114 8.01 4.61 -10.15
CA HIS A 114 6.66 4.79 -10.71
C HIS A 114 6.67 5.66 -11.97
N THR A 115 7.43 6.76 -11.98
CA THR A 115 7.53 7.64 -13.15
C THR A 115 8.26 6.95 -14.30
N ASN A 116 9.30 6.18 -14.02
CA ASN A 116 10.02 5.39 -15.02
C ASN A 116 9.16 4.26 -15.61
N TRP A 117 8.44 3.51 -14.77
CA TRP A 117 7.49 2.48 -15.25
C TRP A 117 6.36 3.10 -16.07
N GLY A 118 5.73 4.17 -15.56
CA GLY A 118 4.65 4.87 -16.25
C GLY A 118 5.08 5.41 -17.61
N ALA A 119 6.25 6.04 -17.69
CA ALA A 119 6.80 6.52 -18.96
C ALA A 119 7.13 5.36 -19.92
N SER A 120 7.69 4.27 -19.42
CA SER A 120 8.00 3.09 -20.24
C SER A 120 6.75 2.46 -20.83
N TYR A 121 5.66 2.31 -20.05
CA TYR A 121 4.38 1.82 -20.56
C TYR A 121 3.79 2.77 -21.59
N LEU A 122 3.76 4.08 -21.30
CA LEU A 122 3.23 5.07 -22.24
C LEU A 122 4.01 5.08 -23.56
N VAL A 123 5.34 4.96 -23.51
CA VAL A 123 6.16 5.00 -24.72
C VAL A 123 6.15 3.68 -25.47
N GLN A 124 6.37 2.54 -24.82
CA GLN A 124 6.49 1.26 -25.52
C GLN A 124 5.12 0.71 -25.92
N ASP A 125 4.13 0.76 -25.03
CA ASP A 125 2.86 0.09 -25.24
C ASP A 125 1.84 0.95 -25.99
N VAL A 126 1.98 2.28 -25.91
CA VAL A 126 1.07 3.23 -26.57
C VAL A 126 1.76 3.96 -27.72
N TYR A 127 2.78 4.78 -27.44
CA TYR A 127 3.38 5.67 -28.43
C TYR A 127 4.06 4.90 -29.57
N ARG A 128 4.99 4.02 -29.25
CA ARG A 128 5.69 3.17 -30.22
C ARG A 128 4.71 2.25 -30.91
N ARG A 129 3.81 1.59 -30.18
CA ARG A 129 2.89 0.62 -30.79
C ARG A 129 1.87 1.23 -31.76
N PHE A 130 1.29 2.38 -31.44
CA PHE A 130 0.12 2.91 -32.17
C PHE A 130 0.33 4.27 -32.82
N LEU A 131 1.19 5.15 -32.28
CA LEU A 131 1.35 6.52 -32.80
C LEU A 131 2.54 6.66 -33.75
N LYS A 132 3.70 6.09 -33.39
CA LYS A 132 4.92 6.14 -34.20
C LYS A 132 5.69 4.82 -34.09
N PRO A 133 5.35 3.79 -34.91
CA PRO A 133 5.98 2.46 -34.86
C PRO A 133 7.44 2.42 -35.31
N VAL A 134 7.84 3.33 -36.19
CA VAL A 134 9.18 3.36 -36.75
C VAL A 134 9.82 4.71 -36.43
N ALA A 135 10.79 4.67 -35.51
CA ALA A 135 11.64 5.78 -35.12
C ALA A 135 12.96 5.22 -34.55
N SER A 136 13.98 6.05 -34.42
CA SER A 136 15.23 5.67 -33.75
C SER A 136 15.02 5.45 -32.25
N GLU A 137 15.87 4.64 -31.62
CA GLU A 137 15.84 4.46 -30.16
C GLU A 137 16.11 5.77 -29.41
N GLU A 138 16.94 6.66 -29.97
CA GLU A 138 17.16 8.01 -29.43
C GLU A 138 15.86 8.83 -29.39
N HIS A 139 15.00 8.70 -30.40
CA HIS A 139 13.69 9.34 -30.42
C HIS A 139 12.81 8.80 -29.29
N TYR A 140 12.72 7.48 -29.11
CA TYR A 140 11.92 6.90 -28.03
C TYR A 140 12.46 7.27 -26.64
N LEU A 141 13.78 7.35 -26.47
CA LEU A 141 14.39 7.80 -25.24
C LEU A 141 14.04 9.26 -24.93
N ALA A 142 14.08 10.13 -25.93
CA ALA A 142 13.69 11.53 -25.78
C ALA A 142 12.20 11.66 -25.40
N VAL A 143 11.31 10.92 -26.07
CA VAL A 143 9.87 10.90 -25.74
C VAL A 143 9.64 10.35 -24.34
N SER A 144 10.39 9.32 -23.91
CA SER A 144 10.29 8.75 -22.56
C SER A 144 10.66 9.78 -21.48
N ARG A 145 11.75 10.55 -21.69
CA ARG A 145 12.11 11.64 -20.76
C ARG A 145 11.01 12.69 -20.63
N TRP A 146 10.37 13.07 -21.73
CA TRP A 146 9.23 13.98 -21.71
C TRP A 146 7.99 13.36 -21.02
N ALA A 147 7.74 12.07 -21.22
CA ALA A 147 6.68 11.36 -20.53
C ALA A 147 6.89 11.34 -19.01
N ILE A 148 8.12 11.15 -18.52
CA ILE A 148 8.44 11.25 -17.08
C ILE A 148 8.06 12.64 -16.55
N VAL A 149 8.50 13.72 -17.22
CA VAL A 149 8.17 15.09 -16.80
C VAL A 149 6.66 15.32 -16.77
N LEU A 150 5.95 14.87 -17.82
CA LEU A 150 4.49 14.98 -17.89
C LEU A 150 3.80 14.24 -16.74
N ILE A 151 4.18 12.98 -16.50
CA ILE A 151 3.62 12.16 -15.42
C ILE A 151 3.90 12.80 -14.05
N ALA A 152 5.10 13.33 -13.83
CA ALA A 152 5.46 14.01 -12.59
C ALA A 152 4.61 15.27 -12.35
N ILE A 153 4.37 16.08 -13.38
CA ILE A 153 3.50 17.25 -13.29
C ILE A 153 2.06 16.83 -12.98
N LEU A 154 1.52 15.84 -13.69
CA LEU A 154 0.16 15.35 -13.47
C LEU A 154 -0.01 14.75 -12.07
N ALA A 155 0.98 14.00 -11.58
CA ALA A 155 0.99 13.45 -10.24
C ALA A 155 1.04 14.57 -9.18
N GLY A 156 1.90 15.57 -9.37
CA GLY A 156 1.99 16.74 -8.48
C GLY A 156 0.67 17.53 -8.42
N LEU A 157 0.04 17.77 -9.57
CA LEU A 157 -1.27 18.44 -9.64
C LEU A 157 -2.37 17.61 -8.97
N THR A 158 -2.42 16.30 -9.24
CA THR A 158 -3.42 15.40 -8.64
C THR A 158 -3.27 15.33 -7.12
N SER A 159 -2.03 15.34 -6.62
CA SER A 159 -1.73 15.33 -5.19
C SER A 159 -2.39 16.49 -4.44
N LEU A 160 -2.51 17.67 -5.05
CA LEU A 160 -3.17 18.84 -4.45
C LEU A 160 -4.66 18.63 -4.16
N PHE A 161 -5.29 17.64 -4.78
CA PHE A 161 -6.70 17.32 -4.60
C PHE A 161 -6.94 16.12 -3.66
N ILE A 162 -5.88 15.45 -3.19
CA ILE A 162 -6.00 14.29 -2.30
C ILE A 162 -6.04 14.77 -0.84
N GLY A 163 -7.24 14.74 -0.24
CA GLY A 163 -7.41 15.05 1.19
C GLY A 163 -7.23 13.85 2.13
N ASN A 164 -7.21 12.62 1.61
CA ASN A 164 -7.12 11.40 2.40
C ASN A 164 -6.42 10.28 1.61
N ILE A 165 -5.16 10.00 1.93
CA ILE A 165 -4.37 8.97 1.24
C ILE A 165 -4.92 7.55 1.48
N ALA A 166 -5.51 7.28 2.64
CA ALA A 166 -6.11 5.99 2.94
C ALA A 166 -7.34 5.70 2.05
N ALA A 167 -8.09 6.73 1.65
CA ALA A 167 -9.18 6.57 0.69
C ALA A 167 -8.64 6.16 -0.69
N VAL A 168 -7.59 6.84 -1.17
CA VAL A 168 -6.93 6.51 -2.45
C VAL A 168 -6.37 5.09 -2.45
N TRP A 169 -5.69 4.67 -1.37
CA TRP A 169 -5.17 3.31 -1.24
C TRP A 169 -6.27 2.24 -1.28
N ARG A 170 -7.38 2.46 -0.55
CA ARG A 170 -8.52 1.52 -0.55
C ARG A 170 -9.12 1.40 -1.95
N PHE A 171 -9.25 2.51 -2.66
CA PHE A 171 -9.71 2.51 -4.05
C PHE A 171 -8.79 1.71 -4.97
N LEU A 172 -7.46 1.97 -4.93
CA LEU A 172 -6.49 1.25 -5.75
C LEU A 172 -6.46 -0.26 -5.47
N ILE A 173 -6.50 -0.66 -4.20
CA ILE A 173 -6.59 -2.07 -3.82
C ILE A 173 -7.88 -2.69 -4.34
N THR A 174 -9.01 -2.01 -4.20
CA THR A 174 -10.31 -2.48 -4.69
C THR A 174 -10.29 -2.64 -6.21
N LEU A 175 -9.73 -1.69 -6.95
CA LEU A 175 -9.59 -1.75 -8.40
C LEU A 175 -8.71 -2.95 -8.83
N GLY A 176 -7.62 -3.23 -8.10
CA GLY A 176 -6.71 -4.34 -8.37
C GLY A 176 -7.18 -5.72 -7.88
N ALA A 177 -8.18 -5.77 -6.99
CA ALA A 177 -8.62 -7.00 -6.31
C ALA A 177 -9.03 -8.12 -7.28
N GLY A 178 -9.61 -7.77 -8.42
CA GLY A 178 -10.04 -8.74 -9.42
C GLY A 178 -8.93 -9.34 -10.30
N LEU A 179 -7.73 -8.77 -10.31
CA LEU A 179 -6.66 -9.16 -11.24
C LEU A 179 -5.79 -10.31 -10.74
N GLY A 180 -5.64 -10.46 -9.42
CA GLY A 180 -4.71 -11.42 -8.84
C GLY A 180 -5.00 -12.87 -9.24
N SER A 181 -6.28 -13.26 -9.26
CA SER A 181 -6.67 -14.65 -9.53
C SER A 181 -6.41 -15.07 -10.98
N VAL A 182 -6.76 -14.25 -11.97
CA VAL A 182 -6.51 -14.56 -13.39
C VAL A 182 -5.01 -14.52 -13.71
N ALA A 183 -4.28 -13.56 -13.13
CA ALA A 183 -2.84 -13.40 -13.33
C ALA A 183 -2.03 -14.56 -12.73
N ALA A 184 -2.51 -15.17 -11.63
CA ALA A 184 -1.94 -16.39 -11.09
C ALA A 184 -2.36 -17.62 -11.93
N ALA A 185 -3.65 -17.74 -12.27
CA ALA A 185 -4.20 -18.89 -12.97
C ALA A 185 -3.56 -19.11 -14.35
N ARG A 186 -3.18 -18.05 -15.08
CA ARG A 186 -2.56 -18.16 -16.41
C ARG A 186 -1.29 -19.00 -16.45
N TRP A 187 -0.57 -19.10 -15.33
CA TRP A 187 0.65 -19.90 -15.22
C TRP A 187 0.39 -21.39 -15.03
N TYR A 188 -0.81 -21.77 -14.58
CA TYR A 188 -1.17 -23.14 -14.21
C TYR A 188 -2.34 -23.71 -15.02
N TRP A 189 -3.08 -22.87 -15.73
CA TRP A 189 -4.28 -23.24 -16.47
C TRP A 189 -4.26 -22.73 -17.91
N ALA A 190 -4.06 -23.64 -18.86
CA ALA A 190 -3.95 -23.36 -20.30
C ALA A 190 -5.21 -22.76 -20.94
N ARG A 191 -6.36 -22.81 -20.23
CA ARG A 191 -7.63 -22.22 -20.67
C ARG A 191 -7.70 -20.72 -20.44
N VAL A 192 -6.82 -20.15 -19.61
CA VAL A 192 -6.76 -18.70 -19.45
C VAL A 192 -6.23 -18.10 -20.74
N THR A 193 -7.05 -17.26 -21.37
CA THR A 193 -6.73 -16.57 -22.61
C THR A 193 -6.71 -15.06 -22.39
N PRO A 194 -6.15 -14.27 -23.33
CA PRO A 194 -6.21 -12.80 -23.23
C PRO A 194 -7.63 -12.27 -23.05
N HIS A 195 -8.65 -12.95 -23.62
CA HIS A 195 -10.05 -12.59 -23.44
C HIS A 195 -10.52 -12.75 -21.99
N ALA A 196 -10.07 -13.80 -21.30
CA ALA A 196 -10.37 -13.99 -19.88
C ALA A 196 -9.70 -12.90 -19.03
N GLU A 197 -8.46 -12.50 -19.37
CA GLU A 197 -7.78 -11.39 -18.70
C GLU A 197 -8.50 -10.06 -18.92
N PHE A 198 -8.96 -9.76 -20.15
CA PHE A 198 -9.77 -8.57 -20.43
C PHE A 198 -11.13 -8.62 -19.72
N ALA A 199 -11.75 -9.79 -19.58
CA ALA A 199 -12.98 -9.94 -18.81
C ALA A 199 -12.77 -9.66 -17.32
N ALA A 200 -11.65 -10.13 -16.75
CA ALA A 200 -11.26 -9.79 -15.38
C ALA A 200 -11.04 -8.27 -15.21
N LEU A 201 -10.26 -7.66 -16.12
CA LEU A 201 -9.96 -6.21 -16.12
C LEU A 201 -11.22 -5.36 -16.26
N GLY A 202 -12.11 -5.73 -17.18
CA GLY A 202 -13.39 -5.04 -17.38
C GLY A 202 -14.29 -5.18 -16.16
N MET A 203 -14.46 -6.39 -15.63
CA MET A 203 -15.35 -6.64 -14.50
C MET A 203 -14.83 -6.01 -13.20
N THR A 204 -13.51 -6.09 -12.93
CA THR A 204 -12.92 -5.47 -11.75
C THR A 204 -13.11 -3.95 -11.78
N THR A 205 -12.87 -3.32 -12.93
CA THR A 205 -13.04 -1.87 -13.10
C THR A 205 -14.50 -1.47 -12.96
N LEU A 206 -15.41 -2.16 -13.63
CA LEU A 206 -16.84 -1.86 -13.62
C LEU A 206 -17.42 -1.95 -12.21
N VAL A 207 -17.13 -3.04 -11.49
CA VAL A 207 -17.66 -3.25 -10.14
C VAL A 207 -17.00 -2.33 -9.13
N ALA A 208 -15.67 -2.11 -9.20
CA ALA A 208 -14.98 -1.20 -8.29
C ALA A 208 -15.50 0.24 -8.44
N VAL A 209 -15.55 0.77 -9.67
CA VAL A 209 -16.07 2.12 -9.93
C VAL A 209 -17.56 2.19 -9.61
N GLY A 210 -18.34 1.17 -9.95
CA GLY A 210 -19.77 1.12 -9.63
C GLY A 210 -20.04 1.20 -8.13
N LEU A 211 -19.28 0.47 -7.31
CA LEU A 211 -19.39 0.52 -5.85
C LEU A 211 -18.98 1.87 -5.27
N GLU A 212 -17.94 2.53 -5.82
CA GLU A 212 -17.58 3.89 -5.37
C GLU A 212 -18.62 4.95 -5.77
N VAL A 213 -19.19 4.85 -6.98
CA VAL A 213 -20.27 5.75 -7.41
C VAL A 213 -21.53 5.54 -6.59
N VAL A 214 -21.83 4.30 -6.22
CA VAL A 214 -22.98 3.97 -5.37
C VAL A 214 -22.81 4.51 -3.95
N ASP A 215 -21.60 4.37 -3.39
CA ASP A 215 -21.25 4.81 -2.03
C ASP A 215 -21.02 6.34 -1.94
N ALA A 216 -20.90 7.02 -3.09
CA ALA A 216 -20.75 8.46 -3.15
C ALA A 216 -22.03 9.19 -2.70
N PRO A 217 -21.89 10.35 -2.00
CA PRO A 217 -23.02 11.21 -1.70
C PRO A 217 -23.74 11.65 -2.97
N THR A 218 -25.06 11.74 -2.92
CA THR A 218 -25.82 12.35 -4.02
C THR A 218 -25.50 13.84 -4.15
N PHE A 219 -25.88 14.45 -5.27
CA PHE A 219 -25.72 15.89 -5.49
C PHE A 219 -26.33 16.76 -4.36
N LEU A 220 -27.33 16.25 -3.65
CA LEU A 220 -27.98 16.92 -2.51
C LEU A 220 -27.25 16.70 -1.17
N GLY A 221 -26.10 16.02 -1.18
CA GLY A 221 -25.32 15.69 0.02
C GLY A 221 -25.94 14.58 0.88
N THR A 222 -27.04 13.96 0.43
CA THR A 222 -27.66 12.82 1.11
C THR A 222 -27.06 11.51 0.64
N SER A 223 -27.10 10.47 1.49
CA SER A 223 -26.74 9.10 1.11
C SER A 223 -27.59 8.60 -0.05
N ASN A 224 -27.04 7.68 -0.83
CA ASN A 224 -27.70 7.15 -2.02
C ASN A 224 -28.97 6.37 -1.64
N PRO A 225 -30.18 6.81 -2.06
CA PRO A 225 -31.44 6.20 -1.64
C PRO A 225 -31.66 4.79 -2.19
N PHE A 226 -30.93 4.39 -3.23
CA PHE A 226 -31.00 3.04 -3.81
C PHE A 226 -30.14 2.02 -3.08
N PHE A 227 -29.27 2.45 -2.17
CA PHE A 227 -28.38 1.58 -1.41
C PHE A 227 -28.47 1.90 0.07
N VAL A 228 -29.14 0.99 0.80
CA VAL A 228 -29.40 1.14 2.24
C VAL A 228 -28.30 0.39 3.00
N GLY A 229 -27.17 1.06 3.24
CA GLY A 229 -26.14 0.58 4.16
C GLY A 229 -24.72 0.95 3.74
N ASP A 230 -23.90 1.33 4.73
CA ASP A 230 -22.46 1.55 4.55
C ASP A 230 -21.79 0.21 4.18
N ILE A 231 -21.19 0.15 2.98
CA ILE A 231 -20.45 -1.04 2.56
C ILE A 231 -19.04 -0.95 3.13
N ALA A 232 -18.70 -1.88 4.02
CA ALA A 232 -17.36 -1.93 4.58
C ALA A 232 -16.30 -2.09 3.46
N PRO A 233 -15.13 -1.42 3.55
CA PRO A 233 -14.14 -1.42 2.46
C PRO A 233 -13.67 -2.83 2.05
N TRP A 234 -13.50 -3.74 2.99
CA TRP A 234 -13.10 -5.13 2.71
C TRP A 234 -14.21 -5.91 1.99
N THR A 235 -15.47 -5.58 2.21
CA THR A 235 -16.60 -6.18 1.49
C THR A 235 -16.56 -5.76 0.02
N LYS A 236 -16.23 -4.50 -0.29
CA LYS A 236 -16.02 -4.04 -1.68
C LYS A 236 -14.95 -4.88 -2.38
N ILE A 237 -13.81 -5.12 -1.72
CA ILE A 237 -12.72 -5.96 -2.25
C ILE A 237 -13.22 -7.37 -2.58
N LEU A 238 -13.97 -8.01 -1.68
CA LEU A 238 -14.49 -9.36 -1.90
C LEU A 238 -15.51 -9.43 -3.04
N LEU A 239 -16.40 -8.43 -3.13
CA LEU A 239 -17.38 -8.33 -4.21
C LEU A 239 -16.69 -8.17 -5.56
N VAL A 240 -15.71 -7.28 -5.66
CA VAL A 240 -14.92 -7.07 -6.88
C VAL A 240 -14.14 -8.33 -7.27
N ALA A 241 -13.44 -8.95 -6.31
CA ALA A 241 -12.68 -10.17 -6.54
C ALA A 241 -13.59 -11.33 -7.00
N GLY A 242 -14.74 -11.51 -6.34
CA GLY A 242 -15.72 -12.55 -6.68
C GLY A 242 -16.37 -12.33 -8.05
N ALA A 243 -16.76 -11.10 -8.37
CA ALA A 243 -17.33 -10.74 -9.66
C ALA A 243 -16.32 -10.94 -10.80
N SER A 244 -15.08 -10.47 -10.62
CA SER A 244 -13.99 -10.71 -11.57
C SER A 244 -13.74 -12.20 -11.76
N LEU A 245 -13.64 -12.97 -10.67
CA LEU A 245 -13.44 -14.42 -10.71
C LEU A 245 -14.52 -15.11 -11.54
N ALA A 246 -15.79 -14.80 -11.28
CA ALA A 246 -16.91 -15.35 -12.04
C ALA A 246 -16.81 -14.99 -13.53
N ALA A 247 -16.50 -13.74 -13.85
CA ALA A 247 -16.40 -13.26 -15.22
C ALA A 247 -15.29 -13.97 -16.00
N TRP A 248 -14.06 -13.96 -15.48
CA TRP A 248 -12.93 -14.53 -16.22
C TRP A 248 -12.98 -16.06 -16.28
N VAL A 249 -13.47 -16.74 -15.24
CA VAL A 249 -13.68 -18.20 -15.27
C VAL A 249 -14.71 -18.56 -16.32
N THR A 250 -15.81 -17.81 -16.42
CA THR A 250 -16.83 -18.01 -17.46
C THR A 250 -16.21 -17.87 -18.85
N VAL A 251 -15.40 -16.83 -19.08
CA VAL A 251 -14.72 -16.63 -20.36
C VAL A 251 -13.63 -17.68 -20.62
N ALA A 252 -12.91 -18.15 -19.60
CA ALA A 252 -11.92 -19.22 -19.77
C ALA A 252 -12.58 -20.57 -20.15
N LEU A 253 -13.76 -20.85 -19.62
CA LEU A 253 -14.50 -22.08 -19.91
C LEU A 253 -15.22 -22.03 -21.26
N ALA A 254 -15.98 -20.96 -21.51
CA ALA A 254 -16.89 -20.83 -22.66
C ALA A 254 -16.32 -20.00 -23.83
N GLY A 255 -15.30 -19.18 -23.58
CA GLY A 255 -14.71 -18.29 -24.58
C GLY A 255 -13.67 -18.97 -25.48
N PRO A 256 -13.01 -18.16 -26.35
CA PRO A 256 -12.00 -18.63 -27.29
C PRO A 256 -10.84 -19.34 -26.59
N ARG A 257 -10.26 -20.34 -27.27
CA ARG A 257 -9.08 -21.07 -26.79
C ARG A 257 -7.80 -20.49 -27.39
N ASN A 258 -6.70 -20.59 -26.64
CA ASN A 258 -5.37 -20.31 -27.19
C ASN A 258 -5.03 -21.30 -28.32
N PRO A 259 -4.38 -20.86 -29.40
CA PRO A 259 -3.87 -21.75 -30.43
C PRO A 259 -2.91 -22.79 -29.82
N GLU A 260 -3.01 -24.03 -30.28
CA GLU A 260 -2.19 -25.12 -29.75
C GLU A 260 -0.67 -24.87 -29.94
N GLU A 261 -0.29 -24.26 -31.06
CA GLU A 261 1.10 -23.90 -31.34
C GLU A 261 1.67 -22.90 -30.31
N THR A 262 0.86 -21.93 -29.88
CA THR A 262 1.23 -20.97 -28.83
C THR A 262 1.44 -21.69 -27.49
N LEU A 263 0.55 -22.63 -27.15
CA LEU A 263 0.66 -23.41 -25.92
C LEU A 263 1.88 -24.33 -25.92
N ARG A 264 2.20 -24.96 -27.05
CA ARG A 264 3.44 -25.76 -27.22
C ARG A 264 4.69 -24.90 -27.10
N THR A 265 4.68 -23.72 -27.72
CA THR A 265 5.79 -22.75 -27.61
C THR A 265 5.99 -22.28 -26.18
N PHE A 266 4.91 -21.96 -25.46
CA PHE A 266 4.95 -21.65 -24.04
C PHE A 266 5.48 -22.82 -23.21
N ALA A 267 4.98 -24.04 -23.45
CA ALA A 267 5.38 -25.24 -22.73
C ALA A 267 6.88 -25.56 -22.92
N ARG A 268 7.43 -25.37 -24.13
CA ARG A 268 8.87 -25.53 -24.40
C ARG A 268 9.74 -24.53 -23.63
N ARG A 269 9.30 -23.26 -23.54
CA ARG A 269 10.07 -22.19 -22.89
C ARG A 269 9.98 -22.21 -21.37
N VAL A 270 8.78 -22.41 -20.84
CA VAL A 270 8.49 -22.25 -19.40
C VAL A 270 8.51 -23.58 -18.65
N ARG A 271 8.34 -24.72 -19.35
CA ARG A 271 8.19 -26.06 -18.75
C ARG A 271 7.20 -26.07 -17.57
N PRO A 272 5.98 -25.52 -17.76
CA PRO A 272 5.02 -25.31 -16.67
C PRO A 272 4.58 -26.64 -16.09
N ALA A 273 4.46 -26.75 -14.76
CA ALA A 273 3.90 -27.93 -14.11
C ALA A 273 2.36 -27.92 -14.15
N GLY A 274 1.76 -29.11 -14.00
CA GLY A 274 0.31 -29.25 -13.77
C GLY A 274 -0.46 -29.92 -14.90
N PRO A 275 -1.66 -30.45 -14.61
CA PRO A 275 -2.43 -31.29 -15.53
C PRO A 275 -2.89 -30.54 -16.79
N SER A 276 -3.16 -29.25 -16.68
CA SER A 276 -3.68 -28.46 -17.81
C SER A 276 -2.69 -28.32 -18.96
N PHE A 277 -1.38 -28.35 -18.68
CA PHE A 277 -0.35 -28.20 -19.71
C PHE A 277 0.23 -29.54 -20.18
N ARG A 278 -0.09 -30.66 -19.53
CA ARG A 278 0.40 -32.01 -19.89
C ARG A 278 0.23 -32.35 -21.37
N PRO A 279 -0.89 -32.04 -22.06
CA PRO A 279 -1.04 -32.36 -23.48
C PRO A 279 -0.07 -31.62 -24.40
N TYR A 280 0.51 -30.51 -23.94
CA TYR A 280 1.38 -29.64 -24.73
C TYR A 280 2.86 -29.75 -24.34
N GLN A 281 3.19 -30.55 -23.32
CA GLN A 281 4.55 -30.74 -22.83
C GLN A 281 5.31 -31.70 -23.73
N GLU A 282 6.43 -31.24 -24.28
CA GLU A 282 7.41 -32.07 -24.99
C GLU A 282 8.54 -32.55 -24.04
N VAL A 283 8.80 -31.76 -22.99
CA VAL A 283 9.81 -32.03 -21.97
C VAL A 283 9.10 -32.04 -20.61
N PRO A 284 9.39 -33.03 -19.73
CA PRO A 284 8.79 -33.07 -18.40
C PRO A 284 9.14 -31.81 -17.59
N PRO A 285 8.21 -31.32 -16.75
CA PRO A 285 8.50 -30.19 -15.86
C PRO A 285 9.57 -30.56 -14.84
N GLU A 286 10.26 -29.55 -14.32
CA GLU A 286 11.19 -29.75 -13.21
C GLU A 286 10.45 -30.32 -12.00
N SER A 287 11.11 -31.24 -11.28
CA SER A 287 10.50 -31.82 -10.09
C SER A 287 10.31 -30.76 -9.00
N LEU A 288 9.18 -30.83 -8.28
CA LEU A 288 8.80 -29.81 -7.30
C LEU A 288 9.81 -29.66 -6.16
N ARG A 289 10.47 -30.76 -5.77
CA ARG A 289 11.39 -30.79 -4.63
C ARG A 289 12.63 -29.90 -4.82
N PRO A 290 13.48 -30.06 -5.86
CA PRO A 290 14.63 -29.19 -6.07
C PRO A 290 14.21 -27.73 -6.31
N MET A 291 13.12 -27.50 -7.04
CA MET A 291 12.56 -26.16 -7.23
C MET A 291 12.17 -25.50 -5.89
N ALA A 292 11.48 -26.23 -5.00
CA ALA A 292 11.11 -25.74 -3.69
C ALA A 292 12.33 -25.47 -2.80
N LEU A 293 13.36 -26.33 -2.85
CA LEU A 293 14.60 -26.12 -2.11
C LEU A 293 15.35 -24.87 -2.58
N ARG A 294 15.46 -24.66 -3.90
CA ARG A 294 16.04 -23.43 -4.49
C ARG A 294 15.24 -22.20 -4.11
N PHE A 295 13.92 -22.29 -4.15
CA PHE A 295 13.04 -21.20 -3.74
C PHE A 295 13.27 -20.84 -2.26
N LEU A 296 13.24 -21.82 -1.35
CA LEU A 296 13.48 -21.60 0.08
C LEU A 296 14.88 -21.05 0.34
N ALA A 297 15.90 -21.59 -0.33
CA ALA A 297 17.26 -21.06 -0.24
C ALA A 297 17.32 -19.60 -0.73
N GLY A 298 16.64 -19.27 -1.84
CA GLY A 298 16.53 -17.91 -2.35
C GLY A 298 15.85 -16.96 -1.38
N VAL A 299 14.75 -17.39 -0.74
CA VAL A 299 14.09 -16.65 0.34
C VAL A 299 15.08 -16.37 1.48
N VAL A 300 15.84 -17.37 1.92
CA VAL A 300 16.86 -17.17 2.97
C VAL A 300 17.95 -16.19 2.51
N VAL A 301 18.46 -16.31 1.30
CA VAL A 301 19.47 -15.40 0.74
C VAL A 301 18.99 -13.95 0.72
N VAL A 302 17.70 -13.71 0.48
CA VAL A 302 17.13 -12.35 0.44
C VAL A 302 16.82 -11.81 1.84
N PHE A 303 16.16 -12.60 2.69
CA PHE A 303 15.66 -12.10 3.98
C PHE A 303 16.67 -12.19 5.12
N ALA A 304 17.58 -13.17 5.11
CA ALA A 304 18.55 -13.31 6.19
C ALA A 304 19.57 -12.16 6.26
N PRO A 305 20.04 -11.56 5.14
CA PRO A 305 20.83 -10.34 5.22
C PRO A 305 20.05 -9.14 5.75
N LEU A 306 18.77 -9.00 5.37
CA LEU A 306 17.91 -7.92 5.87
C LEU A 306 17.79 -8.00 7.40
N ALA A 307 17.42 -9.17 7.92
CA ALA A 307 17.35 -9.40 9.36
C ALA A 307 18.74 -9.30 10.02
N GLY A 308 19.78 -9.83 9.37
CA GLY A 308 21.13 -9.86 9.88
C GLY A 308 21.74 -8.47 10.07
N ILE A 309 21.60 -7.59 9.07
CA ILE A 309 22.03 -6.19 9.18
C ILE A 309 21.22 -5.48 10.27
N GLY A 310 19.91 -5.73 10.36
CA GLY A 310 19.08 -5.20 11.45
C GLY A 310 19.59 -5.60 12.83
N ASP A 311 19.87 -6.89 13.03
CA ASP A 311 20.38 -7.43 14.29
C ASP A 311 21.78 -6.88 14.65
N LEU A 312 22.66 -6.66 13.66
CA LEU A 312 23.95 -5.99 13.87
C LEU A 312 23.76 -4.54 14.37
N LEU A 313 22.84 -3.80 13.75
CA LEU A 313 22.55 -2.41 14.10
C LEU A 313 21.86 -2.28 15.46
N LEU A 314 21.02 -3.25 15.83
CA LEU A 314 20.30 -3.29 17.11
C LEU A 314 21.11 -3.87 18.27
N GLY A 315 22.42 -4.10 18.07
CA GLY A 315 23.34 -4.51 19.14
C GLY A 315 23.33 -6.02 19.44
N SER A 316 22.86 -6.85 18.51
CA SER A 316 22.87 -8.32 18.62
C SER A 316 23.83 -8.97 17.60
N PRO A 317 25.16 -8.78 17.74
CA PRO A 317 26.13 -9.08 16.70
C PRO A 317 26.18 -10.55 16.31
N LEU A 318 26.00 -11.47 17.27
CA LEU A 318 26.00 -12.91 17.00
C LEU A 318 24.84 -13.31 16.07
N ARG A 319 23.62 -12.83 16.33
CA ARG A 319 22.45 -13.15 15.50
C ARG A 319 22.60 -12.55 14.10
N GLY A 320 23.14 -11.34 14.03
CA GLY A 320 23.46 -10.67 12.77
C GLY A 320 24.46 -11.46 11.92
N LEU A 321 25.61 -11.83 12.49
CA LEU A 321 26.64 -12.62 11.80
C LEU A 321 26.15 -14.01 11.40
N LEU A 322 25.39 -14.70 12.26
CA LEU A 322 24.82 -16.00 11.93
C LEU A 322 23.84 -15.91 10.75
N SER A 323 23.01 -14.88 10.70
CA SER A 323 22.06 -14.66 9.61
C SER A 323 22.79 -14.37 8.29
N LEU A 324 23.85 -13.56 8.32
CA LEU A 324 24.69 -13.29 7.15
C LEU A 324 25.45 -14.53 6.68
N ALA A 325 26.00 -15.32 7.60
CA ALA A 325 26.68 -16.57 7.30
C ALA A 325 25.72 -17.59 6.66
N LEU A 326 24.49 -17.69 7.18
CA LEU A 326 23.44 -18.54 6.60
C LEU A 326 23.10 -18.11 5.17
N ALA A 327 22.93 -16.81 4.92
CA ALA A 327 22.68 -16.28 3.58
C ALA A 327 23.83 -16.63 2.62
N ALA A 328 25.08 -16.41 3.02
CA ALA A 328 26.24 -16.74 2.21
C ALA A 328 26.34 -18.26 1.93
N GLY A 329 26.04 -19.10 2.92
CA GLY A 329 25.99 -20.55 2.76
C GLY A 329 24.93 -21.02 1.78
N MET A 330 23.71 -20.46 1.87
CA MET A 330 22.62 -20.76 0.93
C MET A 330 22.92 -20.27 -0.49
N LEU A 331 23.53 -19.10 -0.63
CA LEU A 331 23.96 -18.58 -1.94
C LEU A 331 25.04 -19.48 -2.56
N ALA A 332 26.05 -19.89 -1.78
CA ALA A 332 27.08 -20.81 -2.23
C ALA A 332 26.49 -22.18 -2.64
N TRP A 333 25.47 -22.65 -1.93
CA TRP A 333 24.74 -23.87 -2.29
C TRP A 333 24.01 -23.70 -3.63
N ILE A 334 23.24 -22.62 -3.82
CA ILE A 334 22.53 -22.33 -5.09
C ILE A 334 23.51 -22.25 -6.26
N LEU A 335 24.66 -21.59 -6.10
CA LEU A 335 25.66 -21.44 -7.16
C LEU A 335 26.39 -22.74 -7.52
N ARG A 336 26.42 -23.71 -6.60
CA ARG A 336 27.04 -25.04 -6.83
C ARG A 336 26.05 -26.08 -7.32
N GLU A 337 24.75 -25.84 -7.14
CA GLU A 337 23.73 -26.76 -7.59
C GLU A 337 23.68 -26.73 -9.13
N PRO A 338 23.82 -27.88 -9.82
CA PRO A 338 23.68 -27.91 -11.26
C PRO A 338 22.28 -27.40 -11.64
N GLY A 339 22.23 -26.34 -12.45
CA GLY A 339 20.99 -25.86 -13.03
C GLY A 339 20.29 -26.97 -13.83
N PRO A 340 18.98 -26.84 -14.11
CA PRO A 340 18.24 -27.84 -14.85
C PRO A 340 18.92 -28.07 -16.21
N SER A 341 19.20 -29.33 -16.55
CA SER A 341 19.94 -29.70 -17.76
C SER A 341 19.33 -29.03 -19.00
N THR A 342 20.10 -28.15 -19.63
CA THR A 342 19.75 -27.51 -20.90
C THR A 342 20.06 -28.49 -22.04
N SER A 343 19.42 -29.66 -22.08
CA SER A 343 19.63 -30.66 -23.14
C SER A 343 18.73 -30.45 -24.37
N SER A 344 18.35 -29.21 -24.67
CA SER A 344 17.74 -28.87 -25.96
C SER A 344 18.04 -27.40 -26.27
N LYS A 345 19.11 -27.16 -27.05
CA LYS A 345 19.22 -25.91 -27.82
C LYS A 345 17.89 -25.71 -28.55
N PRO A 346 17.24 -24.55 -28.49
CA PRO A 346 16.14 -24.27 -29.40
C PRO A 346 16.66 -24.43 -30.84
N PRO A 347 15.87 -25.01 -31.78
CA PRO A 347 16.24 -24.98 -33.18
C PRO A 347 16.48 -23.52 -33.58
N ALA A 348 17.59 -23.26 -34.26
CA ALA A 348 17.85 -21.96 -34.85
C ALA A 348 16.67 -21.60 -35.75
N VAL A 349 16.00 -20.50 -35.42
CA VAL A 349 15.06 -19.80 -36.30
C VAL A 349 15.83 -18.62 -36.87
#